data_AF-A0A521ING7-F1
#
_entry.id   AF-A0A521ING7-F1
#
_cell.length_a   1.000
_cell.length_b   1.000
_cell.length_c   1.000
_cell.angle_alpha   90.00
_cell.angle_beta   90.00
_cell.angle_gamma   90.00
#
_symmetry.space_group_name_H-M   'P 1'
#
loop_
_entity.id
_entity.type
_entity.pdbx_description
1 polymer ?
#
loop_
_entity_poly.entity_id
_entity_poly.type
_entity_poly.pdbx_seq_one_letter_code
_entity_poly.pdbx_strand_id
1 'polypeptide(L)'
;LVGASGAIYGVLLLFAVFFPYSVIFVFGIIPVRAPILIIIYALIELYSQVFGRGGNVAHLTHLSGLVFAYLYCRIRMRINPFEVFRRTL
;
A
#
# COMPACT_ATOMS: atom_id res chain seq x y z
N LEU A 1 -6.34 19.88 2.02
CA LEU A 1 -6.32 18.48 2.52
C LEU A 1 -4.86 18.07 2.71
N VAL A 2 -4.28 18.35 3.88
CA VAL A 2 -2.95 17.84 4.24
C VAL A 2 -3.18 16.51 4.97
N GLY A 3 -2.58 15.41 4.54
CA GLY A 3 -2.60 14.14 5.28
C GLY A 3 -3.67 13.09 4.91
N ALA A 4 -4.71 13.43 4.14
CA ALA A 4 -5.77 12.46 3.80
C ALA A 4 -5.25 11.28 2.95
N SER A 5 -4.25 11.52 2.11
CA SER A 5 -3.68 10.52 1.22
C SER A 5 -2.96 9.39 1.97
N GLY A 6 -2.36 9.66 3.14
CA GLY A 6 -1.80 8.61 4.00
C GLY A 6 -2.87 7.61 4.47
N ALA A 7 -4.05 8.11 4.85
CA ALA A 7 -5.19 7.26 5.21
C ALA A 7 -5.66 6.39 4.03
N ILE A 8 -5.67 6.95 2.82
CA ILE A 8 -6.01 6.21 1.59
C ILE A 8 -5.02 5.05 1.38
N TYR A 9 -3.71 5.29 1.49
CA TYR A 9 -2.70 4.24 1.38
C TYR A 9 -2.87 3.17 2.46
N GLY A 10 -3.24 3.56 3.69
CA GLY A 10 -3.56 2.62 4.76
C GLY A 10 -4.76 1.72 4.44
N VAL A 11 -5.85 2.30 3.92
CA VAL A 11 -7.05 1.55 3.51
C VAL A 11 -6.74 0.62 2.33
N LEU A 12 -5.92 1.07 1.38
CA LEU A 12 -5.49 0.26 0.25
C LEU A 12 -4.69 -0.97 0.68
N LEU A 13 -3.77 -0.82 1.65
CA LEU A 13 -3.06 -1.96 2.23
C LEU A 13 -4.02 -2.92 2.94
N LEU A 14 -4.96 -2.40 3.74
CA LEU A 14 -5.97 -3.23 4.41
C LEU A 14 -6.81 -4.01 3.40
N PHE A 15 -7.24 -3.37 2.30
CA PHE A 15 -7.95 -4.03 1.22
C PHE A 15 -7.13 -5.18 0.63
N ALA A 16 -5.85 -4.95 0.32
CA ALA A 16 -4.98 -5.99 -0.21
C ALA A 16 -4.72 -7.14 0.78
N VAL A 17 -4.79 -6.89 2.08
CA VAL A 17 -4.67 -7.93 3.12
C VAL A 17 -5.94 -8.75 3.27
N PHE A 18 -7.12 -8.11 3.24
CA PHE A 18 -8.39 -8.81 3.44
C PHE A 18 -8.94 -9.46 2.19
N PHE A 19 -8.68 -8.88 1.03
CA PHE A 19 -9.17 -9.35 -0.26
C PHE A 19 -8.00 -9.60 -1.23
N PRO A 20 -7.02 -10.44 -0.85
CA PRO A 20 -5.76 -10.54 -1.59
C PRO A 20 -5.94 -11.12 -3.00
N TYR A 21 -6.97 -11.95 -3.21
CA TYR A 21 -7.31 -12.53 -4.51
C TYR A 21 -8.16 -11.60 -5.40
N SER A 22 -8.55 -10.41 -4.92
CA SER A 22 -9.30 -9.46 -5.74
C SER A 22 -8.46 -8.96 -6.89
N VAL A 23 -9.05 -8.96 -8.08
CA VAL A 23 -8.45 -8.43 -9.30
C VAL A 23 -8.94 -7.00 -9.49
N ILE A 24 -8.00 -6.08 -9.58
CA ILE A 24 -8.22 -4.67 -9.87
C ILE A 24 -7.83 -4.43 -11.33
N PHE A 25 -8.74 -3.85 -12.11
CA PHE A 25 -8.44 -3.48 -13.49
C PHE A 25 -7.86 -2.07 -13.54
N VAL A 26 -6.54 -1.99 -13.69
CA VAL A 26 -5.84 -0.72 -13.85
C VAL A 26 -6.23 -0.10 -15.19
N PHE A 27 -6.77 1.12 -15.14
CA PHE A 27 -7.37 1.82 -16.29
C PHE A 27 -8.43 1.00 -17.05
N GLY A 28 -9.06 0.01 -16.40
CA GLY A 28 -10.04 -0.87 -17.03
C GLY A 28 -9.45 -1.94 -17.98
N ILE A 29 -8.12 -2.00 -18.14
CA ILE A 29 -7.47 -2.84 -19.15
C ILE A 29 -6.60 -3.91 -18.52
N ILE A 30 -5.77 -3.55 -17.53
CA ILE A 30 -4.73 -4.44 -17.01
C ILE A 30 -5.23 -5.07 -15.70
N PRO A 31 -5.56 -6.38 -15.67
CA PRO A 31 -5.94 -7.04 -14.43
C PRO A 31 -4.72 -7.26 -13.54
N VAL A 32 -4.76 -6.74 -12.32
CA VAL A 32 -3.68 -6.86 -11.34
C VAL A 32 -4.26 -7.30 -10.00
N ARG A 33 -3.64 -8.27 -9.32
CA ARG A 33 -4.05 -8.67 -7.97
C ARG A 33 -3.78 -7.53 -6.98
N ALA A 34 -4.66 -7.35 -6.00
CA ALA A 34 -4.54 -6.27 -5.01
C ALA A 34 -3.16 -6.17 -4.33
N PRO A 35 -2.51 -7.26 -3.86
CA PRO A 35 -1.17 -7.20 -3.28
C PRO A 35 -0.09 -6.65 -4.22
N ILE A 36 -0.16 -7.00 -5.51
CA ILE A 36 0.80 -6.54 -6.52
C ILE A 36 0.71 -5.02 -6.66
N LEU A 37 -0.51 -4.50 -6.76
CA LEU A 37 -0.77 -3.07 -6.91
C LEU A 37 -0.18 -2.27 -5.73
N ILE A 38 -0.37 -2.76 -4.50
CA ILE A 38 0.12 -2.08 -3.29
C ILE A 38 1.64 -2.15 -3.17
N ILE A 39 2.25 -3.27 -3.53
CA ILE A 39 3.72 -3.39 -3.56
C ILE A 39 4.30 -2.41 -4.58
N ILE A 40 3.73 -2.32 -5.77
CA ILE A 40 4.17 -1.38 -6.81
C ILE A 40 4.06 0.07 -6.30
N TYR A 41 2.91 0.46 -5.74
CA TYR A 41 2.76 1.81 -5.19
C TYR A 41 3.73 2.11 -4.05
N ALA A 42 3.95 1.17 -3.13
CA ALA A 42 4.92 1.33 -2.05
C ALA A 42 6.34 1.54 -2.59
N LEU A 43 6.74 0.79 -3.63
CA LEU A 43 8.06 0.92 -4.27
C LEU A 43 8.22 2.24 -5.02
N ILE A 44 7.21 2.66 -5.78
CA ILE A 44 7.21 3.96 -6.47
C ILE A 44 7.32 5.10 -5.46
N GLU A 45 6.57 5.02 -4.36
CA GLU A 45 6.59 6.02 -3.30
C GLU A 45 7.97 6.13 -2.65
N LEU A 46 8.55 4.98 -2.30
CA LEU A 46 9.88 4.90 -1.70
C LEU A 46 10.96 5.40 -2.66
N TYR A 47 10.90 5.00 -3.93
CA TYR A 47 11.82 5.48 -4.96
C TYR A 47 11.72 7.00 -5.12
N SER A 48 10.49 7.52 -5.20
CA SER A 48 10.25 8.97 -5.33
C SER A 48 10.72 9.73 -4.11
N GLN A 49 10.60 9.15 -2.92
CA GLN A 49 11.11 9.74 -1.68
C GLN A 49 12.65 9.79 -1.64
N VAL A 50 13.33 8.75 -2.15
CA VAL A 50 14.80 8.65 -2.09
C VAL A 50 15.48 9.43 -3.22
N PHE A 51 14.89 9.42 -4.43
CA PHE A 51 15.51 9.95 -5.64
C PHE A 51 14.80 11.19 -6.22
N GLY A 52 13.65 11.58 -5.68
CA GLY A 52 12.86 12.71 -6.15
C GLY A 52 13.49 14.07 -5.87
N ARG A 53 13.77 14.84 -6.92
CA ARG A 53 14.27 16.23 -6.83
C ARG A 53 13.10 17.21 -6.67
N GLY A 54 12.52 17.27 -5.47
CA GLY A 54 11.58 18.33 -5.08
C GLY A 54 10.28 17.82 -4.45
N GLY A 55 10.08 18.14 -3.16
CA GLY A 55 8.82 17.94 -2.44
C GLY A 55 8.78 16.79 -1.42
N ASN A 56 9.70 16.76 -0.45
CA ASN A 56 9.84 15.66 0.53
C ASN A 56 8.61 15.37 1.42
N VAL A 57 7.65 16.29 1.56
CA VAL A 57 6.60 16.19 2.59
C VAL A 57 5.47 15.23 2.20
N ALA A 58 5.11 15.15 0.91
CA ALA A 58 3.97 14.35 0.47
C ALA A 58 4.25 12.83 0.56
N HIS A 59 5.46 12.41 0.17
CA HIS A 59 5.79 10.99 0.05
C HIS A 59 5.92 10.26 1.39
N LEU A 60 6.54 10.92 2.38
CA LEU A 60 6.60 10.44 3.76
C LEU A 60 5.21 10.17 4.35
N THR A 61 4.24 11.00 4.01
CA THR A 61 2.87 10.88 4.50
C THR A 61 2.19 9.62 3.96
N HIS A 62 2.39 9.29 2.68
CA HIS A 62 1.87 8.05 2.08
C HIS A 62 2.52 6.81 2.69
N LEU A 63 3.85 6.82 2.86
CA LEU A 63 4.59 5.71 3.44
C LEU A 63 4.18 5.46 4.91
N SER A 64 3.97 6.52 5.69
CA SER A 64 3.49 6.40 7.07
C SER A 64 2.13 5.71 7.18
N GLY A 65 1.23 5.92 6.21
CA GLY A 65 -0.06 5.26 6.14
C GLY A 65 0.05 3.76 5.90
N LEU A 66 0.92 3.34 4.97
CA LEU A 66 1.23 1.92 4.73
C LEU A 66 1.82 1.26 5.98
N VAL A 67 2.78 1.92 6.63
CA VAL A 67 3.43 1.41 7.84
C VAL A 67 2.42 1.27 8.97
N PHE A 68 1.58 2.28 9.21
CA PHE A 68 0.56 2.22 10.26
C PHE A 68 -0.45 1.09 10.00
N ALA A 69 -0.94 0.94 8.76
CA ALA A 69 -1.84 -0.14 8.42
C ALA A 69 -1.19 -1.52 8.57
N TYR A 70 0.09 -1.66 8.21
CA TYR A 70 0.84 -2.89 8.43
C TYR A 70 0.92 -3.24 9.93
N LEU A 71 1.30 -2.27 10.77
CA LEU A 71 1.36 -2.44 12.22
C LEU A 71 -0.02 -2.75 12.82
N TYR A 72 -1.07 -2.09 12.32
CA TYR A 72 -2.44 -2.36 12.74
C TYR A 72 -2.86 -3.81 12.44
N CYS A 73 -2.57 -4.32 11.23
CA CYS A 73 -2.77 -5.74 10.91
C CYS A 73 -2.01 -6.66 11.87
N ARG A 74 -0.73 -6.36 12.13
CA ARG A 74 0.13 -7.20 12.98
C ARG A 74 -0.29 -7.20 14.44
N ILE A 75 -0.56 -6.03 15.02
CA ILE A 75 -0.79 -5.85 16.44
C ILE A 75 -2.27 -6.11 16.78
N ARG A 76 -3.19 -5.45 16.07
CA ARG A 76 -4.61 -5.48 16.41
C ARG A 76 -5.34 -6.68 15.84
N MET A 77 -5.01 -7.07 14.61
CA MET A 77 -5.68 -8.19 13.92
C MET A 77 -4.92 -9.51 14.02
N ARG A 78 -3.64 -9.47 14.42
CA ARG A 78 -2.74 -10.64 14.43
C ARG A 78 -2.60 -11.32 13.06
N ILE A 79 -2.80 -10.56 11.99
CA ILE A 79 -2.57 -11.01 10.61
C ILE A 79 -1.18 -10.54 10.20
N ASN A 80 -0.42 -11.38 9.50
CA ASN A 80 0.85 -10.99 8.89
C ASN A 80 0.64 -10.64 7.40
N PRO A 81 0.60 -9.34 7.01
CA PRO A 81 0.40 -8.94 5.62
C PRO A 81 1.41 -9.59 4.66
N PHE A 82 2.65 -9.76 5.11
CA PHE A 82 3.71 -10.36 4.29
C PHE A 82 3.42 -11.83 3.96
N GLU A 83 2.86 -12.58 4.91
CA GLU A 83 2.48 -13.97 4.67
C GLU A 83 1.26 -14.08 3.76
N VAL A 84 0.27 -13.20 3.95
CA VAL A 84 -0.89 -13.11 3.04
C VAL A 84 -0.43 -12.84 1.61
N PHE A 85 0.47 -11.88 1.43
CA PHE A 85 0.96 -11.51 0.10
C PHE A 85 1.77 -12.65 -0.50
N ARG A 86 2.66 -13.31 0.26
CA ARG A 86 3.42 -14.48 -0.20
C ARG A 86 2.53 -15.62 -0.69
N ARG A 87 1.38 -15.85 -0.05
CA ARG A 87 0.43 -16.91 -0.44
C ARG A 87 -0.42 -16.55 -1.67
N THR A 88 -0.44 -15.28 -2.06
CA THR A 88 -1.35 -14.74 -3.08
C THR A 88 -0.65 -14.20 -4.32
N LEU A 89 0.66 -13.96 -4.23
CA LEU A 89 1.51 -13.73 -5.40
C LEU A 89 1.68 -15.06 -6.15
#